data_AF-A0A661T587-F1
#
_entry.id   AF-A0A661T587-F1
#
_cell.length_a   1.000
_cell.length_b   1.000
_cell.length_c   1.000
_cell.angle_alpha   90.00
_cell.angle_beta   90.00
_cell.angle_gamma   90.00
#
_symmetry.space_group_name_H-M   'P 1'
#
loop_
_entity.id
_entity.type
_entity.pdbx_description
1 polymer ?
#
loop_
_entity_poly.entity_id
_entity_poly.type
_entity_poly.pdbx_seq_one_letter_code
_entity_poly.pdbx_strand_id
1 'polypeptide(L)' 'YELMGIIVGLFASVSIGTQVFAEYSIDTPSTMSSFYAIGFLCIFIFWTLYGIRFRRVALWLTNGMAAFMQALLLLVIYLK' A
#
# COMPACT_ATOMS: atom_id res chain seq x y z
N TYR A 1 21.94 3.15 -5.59
CA TYR A 1 20.86 3.80 -4.80
C TYR A 1 19.47 3.36 -5.24
N GLU A 2 19.11 3.44 -6.53
CA GLU A 2 17.74 3.08 -6.97
C GLU A 2 17.35 1.63 -6.69
N LEU A 3 18.25 0.66 -6.93
CA LEU A 3 17.99 -0.75 -6.63
C LEU A 3 17.64 -0.98 -5.14
N MET A 4 18.36 -0.31 -4.22
CA MET A 4 18.06 -0.42 -2.80
C MET A 4 16.72 0.22 -2.44
N GLY A 5 16.38 1.35 -3.08
CA GLY A 5 15.06 1.97 -2.93
C GLY A 5 13.93 1.05 -3.39
N ILE A 6 14.14 0.32 -4.48
CA ILE A 6 13.18 -0.68 -4.97
C ILE A 6 13.03 -1.82 -3.96
N ILE A 7 14.14 -2.43 -3.52
CA ILE A 7 14.12 -3.56 -2.58
C ILE A 7 13.41 -3.16 -1.27
N VAL A 8 13.79 -2.04 -0.67
CA VAL A 8 13.20 -1.56 0.59
C VAL A 8 11.72 -1.20 0.39
N GLY A 9 11.35 -0.55 -0.72
CA GLY A 9 9.96 -0.22 -0.99
C GLY A 9 9.08 -1.45 -1.29
N LEU A 10 9.65 -2.53 -1.83
CA LEU A 10 8.94 -3.80 -2.00
C LEU A 10 8.61 -4.45 -0.65
N PHE A 11 9.48 -4.34 0.36
CA PHE A 11 9.16 -4.83 1.71
C PHE A 11 7.92 -4.15 2.31
N ALA A 12 7.71 -2.86 2.03
CA ALA A 12 6.49 -2.17 2.44
C ALA A 12 5.25 -2.78 1.76
N SER A 13 5.32 -3.05 0.47
CA SER A 13 4.22 -3.68 -0.28
C SER A 13 3.91 -5.10 0.21
N VAL A 14 4.95 -5.89 0.52
CA VAL A 14 4.79 -7.24 1.12
C VAL A 14 4.13 -7.15 2.50
N SER A 15 4.51 -6.17 3.31
CA SER A 15 3.94 -5.95 4.66
C SER A 15 2.47 -5.54 4.61
N ILE A 16 2.03 -4.82 3.58
CA ILE A 16 0.61 -4.53 3.36
C ILE A 16 -0.10 -5.80 2.85
N GLY A 17 0.55 -6.56 1.97
CA GLY A 17 0.02 -7.84 1.47
C GLY A 17 -0.27 -8.85 2.60
N THR A 18 0.57 -8.92 3.63
CA THR A 18 0.29 -9.76 4.80
C THR A 18 -0.90 -9.26 5.62
N GLN A 19 -1.11 -7.93 5.71
CA GLN A 19 -2.31 -7.36 6.33
C GLN A 19 -3.57 -7.69 5.53
N VAL A 20 -3.52 -7.59 4.19
CA VAL A 20 -4.64 -8.00 3.32
C VAL A 20 -5.00 -9.46 3.56
N PHE A 21 -4.00 -10.35 3.57
CA PHE A 21 -4.22 -11.77 3.81
C PHE A 21 -4.78 -12.06 5.20
N ALA A 22 -4.23 -11.42 6.23
CA ALA A 22 -4.69 -11.56 7.60
C ALA A 22 -6.16 -11.11 7.70
N GLU A 23 -6.47 -9.90 7.22
CA GLU A 23 -7.81 -9.32 7.25
C GLU A 23 -8.81 -10.18 6.47
N TYR A 24 -8.42 -10.70 5.31
CA TYR A 24 -9.25 -11.58 4.50
C TYR A 24 -9.57 -12.91 5.21
N SER A 25 -8.65 -13.42 6.04
CA SER A 25 -8.76 -14.73 6.68
C SER A 25 -9.58 -14.77 7.97
N ILE A 26 -9.94 -13.62 8.56
CA ILE A 26 -10.69 -13.56 9.83
C ILE A 26 -12.20 -13.41 9.57
N ASP A 27 -13.06 -14.30 10.05
CA ASP A 27 -14.52 -14.20 9.83
C ASP A 27 -15.23 -13.15 10.69
N THR A 28 -14.48 -12.42 11.51
CA THR A 28 -14.99 -11.36 12.38
C THR A 28 -14.96 -9.99 11.68
N PRO A 29 -15.81 -9.04 12.09
CA PRO A 29 -15.76 -7.66 11.60
C PRO A 29 -14.36 -7.06 11.70
N SER A 30 -14.00 -6.23 10.73
CA SER A 30 -12.69 -5.61 10.70
C SER A 30 -12.43 -4.76 11.94
N THR A 31 -11.26 -4.96 12.56
CA THR A 31 -10.77 -4.09 13.65
C THR A 31 -9.86 -2.98 13.15
N MET A 32 -9.54 -3.00 11.86
CA MET A 32 -8.69 -2.01 11.20
C MET A 32 -9.44 -0.70 10.97
N SER A 33 -8.78 0.43 11.27
CA SER A 33 -9.34 1.75 11.01
C SER A 33 -9.38 2.05 9.52
N SER A 34 -10.58 2.22 8.96
CA SER A 34 -10.74 2.64 7.56
C SER A 34 -10.12 4.01 7.29
N PHE A 35 -10.11 4.91 8.28
CA PHE A 35 -9.44 6.21 8.18
C PHE A 35 -7.93 6.08 8.03
N TYR A 36 -7.31 5.18 8.81
CA TYR A 36 -5.89 4.84 8.63
C TYR A 36 -5.64 4.32 7.20
N ALA A 37 -6.47 3.38 6.74
CA ALA A 37 -6.28 2.76 5.44
C ALA A 37 -6.42 3.77 4.28
N ILE A 38 -7.40 4.68 4.34
CA ILE A 38 -7.58 5.77 3.38
C ILE A 38 -6.43 6.78 3.46
N GLY A 39 -5.99 7.15 4.66
CA GLY A 39 -4.89 8.09 4.85
C GLY A 39 -3.61 7.62 4.18
N PHE A 40 -3.22 6.36 4.40
CA PHE A 40 -2.05 5.77 3.76
C PHE A 40 -2.22 5.58 2.25
N LEU A 41 -3.43 5.25 1.79
CA LEU A 41 -3.71 5.17 0.36
C LEU A 41 -3.44 6.52 -0.33
N CYS A 42 -3.92 7.63 0.25
CA CYS A 42 -3.65 8.98 -0.26
C CYS A 42 -2.15 9.31 -0.28
N ILE A 43 -1.41 8.92 0.78
CA ILE A 43 0.04 9.12 0.86
C ILE A 43 0.76 8.35 -0.25
N PHE A 44 0.43 7.07 -0.46
CA PHE A 44 1.05 6.27 -1.53
C PHE A 44 0.71 6.80 -2.92
N ILE A 45 -0.53 7.25 -3.15
CA ILE A 45 -0.90 7.91 -4.41
C ILE A 45 -0.08 9.19 -4.62
N PHE A 46 0.02 10.05 -3.60
CA PHE A 46 0.82 11.28 -3.67
C PHE A 46 2.26 10.99 -4.06
N TRP A 47 2.92 10.05 -3.38
CA TRP A 47 4.30 9.70 -3.68
C TRP A 47 4.45 9.03 -5.04
N THR A 48 3.48 8.22 -5.48
CA THR A 48 3.48 7.66 -6.84
C THR A 48 3.51 8.76 -7.89
N LEU A 49 2.60 9.74 -7.77
CA LEU A 49 2.53 10.88 -8.68
C LEU A 49 3.80 11.75 -8.61
N TYR A 50 4.34 11.95 -7.42
CA TYR A 50 5.62 12.63 -7.22
C TYR A 50 6.76 11.91 -7.96
N GLY A 51 6.86 10.59 -7.81
CA GLY A 51 7.89 9.79 -8.47
C GLY A 51 7.78 9.84 -10.00
N ILE A 52 6.56 9.82 -10.54
CA ILE A 52 6.32 9.99 -11.98
C ILE A 52 6.77 11.39 -12.44
N ARG A 53 6.37 12.44 -11.70
CA ARG A 53 6.68 13.84 -12.03
C ARG A 53 8.18 14.13 -12.11
N PHE A 54 8.96 13.50 -11.23
CA PHE A 54 10.42 13.66 -11.13
C PHE A 54 11.22 12.50 -11.75
N ARG A 55 10.55 11.59 -12.48
CA ARG A 55 11.17 10.44 -13.17
C ARG A 55 12.01 9.56 -12.24
N ARG A 56 11.55 9.34 -11.00
CA ARG A 56 12.21 8.51 -9.99
C ARG A 56 11.58 7.12 -9.95
N VAL A 57 12.20 6.16 -10.64
CA VAL A 57 11.64 4.81 -10.84
C VAL A 57 11.38 4.09 -9.52
N ALA A 58 12.39 4.07 -8.65
CA ALA A 58 12.27 3.44 -7.34
C ALA A 58 11.09 3.99 -6.53
N LEU A 59 10.82 5.28 -6.65
CA LEU A 59 9.80 5.96 -5.86
C LEU A 59 8.40 5.68 -6.40
N TRP A 60 8.16 5.90 -7.70
CA TRP A 60 6.80 5.68 -8.23
C TRP A 60 6.42 4.21 -8.28
N LEU A 61 7.36 3.31 -8.60
CA LEU A 61 7.07 1.89 -8.70
C LEU A 61 6.66 1.31 -7.35
N THR A 62 7.44 1.58 -6.31
CA THR A 62 7.18 1.01 -4.97
C THR A 62 5.96 1.63 -4.32
N ASN A 63 5.76 2.93 -4.45
CA ASN A 63 4.54 3.59 -3.92
C ASN A 63 3.30 3.20 -4.74
N GLY A 64 3.43 2.97 -6.04
CA GLY A 64 2.31 2.52 -6.88
C GLY A 64 1.85 1.11 -6.50
N MET A 65 2.80 0.21 -6.26
CA MET A 65 2.51 -1.13 -5.73
C MET A 65 1.90 -1.06 -4.32
N ALA A 66 2.44 -0.22 -3.44
CA ALA A 66 1.89 -0.01 -2.10
C ALA A 66 0.46 0.58 -2.16
N ALA A 67 0.20 1.54 -3.05
CA ALA A 67 -1.14 2.10 -3.26
C ALA A 67 -2.14 1.02 -3.71
N PHE A 68 -1.72 0.14 -4.63
CA PHE A 68 -2.55 -0.99 -5.07
C PHE A 68 -2.86 -1.95 -3.91
N MET A 69 -1.85 -2.37 -3.15
CA MET A 69 -2.06 -3.25 -1.98
C MET A 69 -2.92 -2.58 -0.90
N GLN A 70 -2.73 -1.28 -0.67
CA GLN A 70 -3.51 -0.51 0.30
C GLN A 70 -4.97 -0.36 -0.14
N ALA A 71 -5.23 -0.24 -1.45
CA ALA A 71 -6.59 -0.22 -2.00
C ALA A 71 -7.27 -1.59 -1.82
N LEU A 72 -6.54 -2.69 -2.01
CA LEU A 72 -7.05 -4.04 -1.71
C LEU A 72 -7.37 -4.20 -0.23
N LEU A 73 -6.51 -3.72 0.67
CA LEU A 73 -6.78 -3.76 2.12
C LEU A 73 -8.06 -3.00 2.46
N LEU A 74 -8.21 -1.78 1.93
CA LEU A 74 -9.40 -0.96 2.15
C LEU A 74 -10.67 -1.65 1.61
N LEU A 75 -10.58 -2.29 0.45
CA LEU A 75 -11.68 -3.07 -0.12
C LEU A 75 -12.08 -4.24 0.78
N VAL A 76 -11.11 -5.00 1.30
CA VAL A 76 -11.39 -6.11 2.24
C VAL A 76 -12.04 -5.60 3.52
N ILE A 77 -11.58 -4.47 4.06
CA ILE A 77 -12.17 -3.82 5.24
C ILE A 77 -13.64 -3.46 5.01
N TYR A 78 -14.02 -2.96 3.82
CA TYR A 78 -15.39 -2.56 3.52
C TYR A 78 -16.33 -3.70 3.13
N LEU A 79 -15.79 -4.83 2.67
CA LEU A 79 -16.59 -6.01 2.33
C LEU A 79 -16.93 -6.87 3.56
N LYS A 80 -16.31 -6.60 4.71
CA LYS A 80 -16.59 -7.25 6.00
C LYS A 80 -17.38 -6.34 6.92
#